data_AF-A0A2D8KNH3-F1
#
_entry.id   AF-A0A2D8KNH3-F1
#
_cell.length_a   1.000
_cell.length_b   1.000
_cell.length_c   1.000
_cell.angle_alpha   90.00
_cell.angle_beta   90.00
_cell.angle_gamma   90.00
#
_symmetry.space_group_name_H-M   'P 1'
#
loop_
_entity.id
_entity.type
_entity.pdbx_description
1 polymer ?
#
loop_
_entity_poly.entity_id
_entity_poly.type
_entity_poly.pdbx_seq_one_letter_code
_entity_poly.pdbx_strand_id
1 'polypeptide(L)'
;FRHINEVALNNIIINESSKSYLTKKVDEENQHGHFMLYKRLVKRIRDMIIEVDESYAYPYSLATTLIDGALHQHFVSKHFKSITDCNDQITPSEFFKNMISTLLNMNYGKE
;
A
#
# COMPACT_ATOMS: atom_id res chain seq x y z
N PHE A 1 19.44 -8.39 -15.49
CA PHE A 1 18.43 -8.38 -14.41
C PHE A 1 18.57 -9.63 -13.55
N ARG A 2 19.50 -9.68 -12.57
CA ARG A 2 19.77 -10.91 -11.78
C ARG A 2 20.55 -10.71 -10.46
N HIS A 3 20.37 -9.59 -9.74
CA HIS A 3 21.16 -9.31 -8.53
C HIS A 3 20.37 -9.02 -7.25
N ILE A 4 19.03 -8.98 -7.31
CA ILE A 4 18.20 -8.68 -6.14
C ILE A 4 17.25 -9.85 -5.92
N ASN A 5 17.26 -10.39 -4.70
CA ASN A 5 16.26 -11.36 -4.26
C ASN A 5 14.99 -10.60 -3.88
N GLU A 6 14.05 -10.51 -4.81
CA GLU A 6 12.81 -9.74 -4.65
C GLU A 6 11.92 -10.29 -3.53
N VAL A 7 11.94 -11.60 -3.28
CA VAL A 7 11.19 -12.22 -2.18
C VAL A 7 11.75 -11.77 -0.83
N ALA A 8 13.08 -11.81 -0.68
CA ALA A 8 13.75 -11.32 0.52
C ALA A 8 13.52 -9.81 0.71
N LEU A 9 13.64 -9.03 -0.37
CA LEU A 9 13.40 -7.58 -0.34
C LEU A 9 11.94 -7.28 0.07
N ASN A 10 10.96 -7.96 -0.51
CA ASN A 10 9.55 -7.79 -0.16
C ASN A 10 9.31 -8.07 1.33
N ASN A 11 9.92 -9.13 1.86
CA ASN A 11 9.83 -9.42 3.29
C ASN A 11 10.44 -8.30 4.15
N ILE A 12 11.59 -7.72 3.76
CA ILE A 12 12.17 -6.57 4.46
C ILE A 12 11.19 -5.39 4.45
N ILE A 13 10.63 -5.07 3.27
CA ILE A 13 9.68 -3.95 3.14
C ILE A 13 8.47 -4.15 4.05
N ILE A 14 7.87 -5.35 4.07
CA ILE A 14 6.69 -5.65 4.92
C ILE A 14 7.01 -5.48 6.42
N ASN A 15 8.21 -5.86 6.86
CA ASN A 15 8.56 -5.85 8.29
C ASN A 15 9.10 -4.50 8.79
N GLU A 16 9.66 -3.67 7.91
CA GLU A 16 10.41 -2.47 8.30
C GLU A 16 9.81 -1.14 7.79
N SER A 17 8.85 -1.17 6.86
CA SER A 17 8.34 0.05 6.21
C SER A 17 7.81 1.09 7.18
N SER A 18 6.95 0.71 8.14
CA SER A 18 6.37 1.65 9.11
C SER A 18 7.42 2.31 9.99
N LYS A 19 8.47 1.57 10.37
CA LYS A 19 9.57 2.07 11.21
C LYS A 19 10.45 3.07 10.47
N SER A 20 10.44 3.05 9.13
CA SER A 20 11.30 3.92 8.31
C SER A 20 10.89 5.40 8.32
N TYR A 21 9.63 5.71 8.64
CA TYR A 21 9.13 7.08 8.71
C TYR A 21 8.43 7.42 10.05
N LEU A 22 8.12 6.44 10.88
CA LEU A 22 7.62 6.66 12.25
C LEU A 22 8.78 6.90 13.23
N THR A 23 9.67 7.84 12.90
CA THR A 23 10.82 8.22 13.71
C THR A 23 10.75 9.69 14.10
N LYS A 24 11.48 10.08 15.16
CA LYS A 24 11.58 11.49 15.57
C LYS A 24 12.31 12.37 14.54
N LYS A 25 13.05 11.78 13.60
CA LYS A 25 13.87 12.49 12.60
C LYS A 25 13.22 12.55 11.22
N VAL A 26 11.98 12.08 11.09
CA VAL A 26 11.29 11.94 9.80
C VAL A 26 11.29 13.25 9.00
N ASP A 27 11.13 14.40 9.65
CA ASP A 27 11.13 15.69 8.95
C ASP A 27 12.51 16.04 8.37
N GLU A 28 13.59 15.78 9.11
CA GLU A 28 14.96 15.96 8.64
C GLU A 28 15.25 15.00 7.46
N GLU A 29 14.91 13.72 7.61
CA GLU A 29 15.07 12.69 6.58
C GLU A 29 14.29 13.02 5.31
N ASN A 30 13.09 13.60 5.48
CA ASN A 30 12.24 14.06 4.40
C ASN A 30 12.83 15.26 3.67
N GLN A 31 13.40 16.22 4.40
CA GLN A 31 14.10 17.37 3.83
C GLN A 31 15.34 16.94 3.04
N HIS A 32 16.06 15.91 3.51
CA HIS A 32 17.18 15.30 2.78
C HIS A 32 16.75 14.42 1.59
N GLY A 33 15.44 14.29 1.34
CA GLY A 33 14.91 13.60 0.17
C GLY A 33 14.85 12.08 0.28
N HIS A 34 15.02 11.50 1.47
CA HIS A 34 14.98 10.04 1.66
C HIS A 34 13.64 9.41 1.24
N PHE A 35 12.54 10.17 1.31
CA PHE A 35 11.21 9.70 0.91
C PHE A 35 10.81 10.09 -0.52
N MET A 36 11.72 10.60 -1.35
CA MET A 36 11.39 10.99 -2.74
C MET A 36 10.82 9.82 -3.55
N LEU A 37 11.37 8.61 -3.39
CA LEU A 37 10.88 7.43 -4.09
C LEU A 37 9.45 7.06 -3.64
N TYR A 38 9.20 7.05 -2.34
CA TYR A 38 7.87 6.81 -1.77
C TYR A 38 6.86 7.84 -2.28
N LYS A 39 7.17 9.14 -2.23
CA LYS A 39 6.31 10.20 -2.77
C LYS A 39 6.01 10.04 -4.25
N ARG A 40 6.99 9.60 -5.06
CA ARG A 40 6.76 9.30 -6.50
C ARG A 40 5.84 8.11 -6.69
N LEU A 41 5.97 7.06 -5.88
CA LEU A 41 5.07 5.91 -5.91
C LEU A 41 3.64 6.32 -5.54
N VAL A 42 3.48 7.06 -4.45
CA VAL A 42 2.19 7.62 -4.02
C VAL A 42 1.56 8.46 -5.13
N LYS A 43 2.34 9.34 -5.78
CA LYS A 43 1.85 10.15 -6.90
C LYS A 43 1.35 9.28 -8.07
N ARG A 44 2.09 8.23 -8.45
CA ARG A 44 1.66 7.31 -9.52
C ARG A 44 0.32 6.65 -9.22
N ILE A 45 0.11 6.19 -7.98
CA ILE A 45 -1.16 5.57 -7.58
C ILE A 45 -2.28 6.63 -7.54
N ARG A 46 -1.99 7.84 -7.06
CA ARG A 46 -2.94 8.98 -7.11
C ARG A 46 -3.37 9.27 -8.55
N ASP A 47 -2.44 9.23 -9.51
CA ASP A 47 -2.74 9.49 -10.92
C ASP A 47 -3.66 8.38 -11.47
N MET A 48 -3.41 7.12 -11.12
CA MET A 48 -4.31 6.00 -11.47
C MET A 48 -5.71 6.13 -10.86
N ILE A 49 -5.81 6.58 -9.60
CA ILE A 49 -7.12 6.79 -8.94
C ILE A 49 -7.94 7.83 -9.70
N ILE A 50 -7.31 8.92 -10.14
CA ILE A 50 -7.99 10.00 -10.88
C ILE A 50 -8.34 9.60 -12.30
N GLU A 51 -7.54 8.73 -12.92
CA GLU A 51 -7.90 8.14 -14.22
C GLU A 51 -9.18 7.30 -14.14
N VAL A 52 -9.45 6.70 -12.98
CA VAL A 52 -10.68 5.93 -12.72
C VAL A 52 -11.85 6.84 -12.31
N ASP A 53 -11.62 7.76 -11.37
CA ASP A 53 -12.61 8.70 -10.88
C ASP A 53 -11.98 10.08 -10.64
N GLU A 54 -12.16 10.97 -11.62
CA GLU A 54 -11.65 12.34 -11.57
C GLU A 54 -12.30 13.17 -10.45
N SER A 55 -13.50 12.79 -10.00
CA SER A 55 -14.26 13.50 -8.97
C SER A 55 -13.91 13.08 -7.54
N TYR A 56 -13.08 12.03 -7.37
CA TYR A 56 -12.72 11.52 -6.06
C TYR A 56 -11.94 12.57 -5.25
N ALA A 57 -12.47 12.96 -4.09
CA ALA A 57 -11.96 14.11 -3.32
C ALA A 57 -10.62 13.86 -2.61
N TYR A 58 -10.20 12.60 -2.39
CA TYR A 58 -9.08 12.26 -1.51
C TYR A 58 -8.02 11.31 -2.14
N PRO A 59 -7.58 11.53 -3.39
CA PRO A 59 -6.83 10.52 -4.15
C PRO A 59 -5.43 10.27 -3.59
N TYR A 60 -4.77 11.29 -3.02
CA TYR A 60 -3.50 11.10 -2.32
C TYR A 60 -3.65 10.29 -1.03
N SER A 61 -4.66 10.61 -0.21
CA SER A 61 -4.91 9.89 1.04
C SER A 61 -5.29 8.43 0.78
N LEU A 62 -6.08 8.16 -0.26
CA LEU A 62 -6.37 6.80 -0.68
C LEU A 62 -5.09 6.10 -1.16
N ALA A 63 -4.27 6.74 -2.00
CA ALA A 63 -3.00 6.16 -2.47
C ALA A 63 -2.05 5.76 -1.32
N THR A 64 -1.84 6.64 -0.33
CA THR A 64 -1.00 6.31 0.83
C THR A 64 -1.64 5.20 1.68
N THR A 65 -2.96 5.24 1.88
CA THR A 65 -3.69 4.21 2.64
C THR A 65 -3.58 2.84 1.97
N LEU A 66 -3.62 2.77 0.65
CA LEU A 66 -3.46 1.51 -0.09
C LEU A 66 -2.06 0.92 0.08
N ILE A 67 -1.01 1.75 -0.05
CA ILE A 67 0.37 1.29 0.12
C ILE A 67 0.61 0.81 1.55
N ASP A 68 0.35 1.67 2.53
CA ASP A 68 0.64 1.39 3.94
C ASP A 68 -0.28 0.26 4.45
N GLY A 69 -1.54 0.26 4.03
CA GLY A 69 -2.52 -0.77 4.36
C GLY A 69 -2.15 -2.14 3.79
N ALA A 70 -1.66 -2.22 2.54
CA ALA A 70 -1.23 -3.49 1.95
C ALA A 70 -0.06 -4.08 2.74
N LEU A 71 0.96 -3.27 3.04
CA LEU A 71 2.10 -3.70 3.85
C LEU A 71 1.65 -4.15 5.25
N HIS A 72 0.76 -3.38 5.88
CA HIS A 72 0.21 -3.71 7.19
C HIS A 72 -0.57 -5.03 7.19
N GLN A 73 -1.49 -5.26 6.24
CA GLN A 73 -2.26 -6.51 6.17
C GLN A 73 -1.37 -7.72 5.85
N HIS A 74 -0.31 -7.54 5.07
CA HIS A 74 0.72 -8.60 4.89
C HIS A 74 1.47 -8.92 6.18
N PHE A 75 1.73 -7.94 7.04
CA PHE A 75 2.33 -8.16 8.36
C PHE A 75 1.32 -8.82 9.33
N VAL A 76 0.12 -8.25 9.45
CA VAL A 76 -0.93 -8.73 10.36
C VAL A 76 -1.36 -10.16 10.03
N SER A 77 -1.53 -10.53 8.76
CA SER A 77 -1.88 -11.90 8.36
C SER A 77 -0.85 -12.95 8.78
N LYS A 78 0.43 -12.57 8.93
CA LYS A 78 1.49 -13.46 9.42
C LYS A 78 1.57 -13.51 10.94
N HIS A 79 1.32 -12.40 11.63
CA HIS A 79 1.61 -12.24 13.06
C HIS A 79 0.39 -12.20 13.98
N PHE A 80 -0.74 -11.63 13.53
CA PHE A 80 -1.93 -11.39 14.33
C PHE A 80 -3.19 -11.94 13.63
N LYS A 81 -3.22 -13.26 13.45
CA LYS A 81 -4.28 -13.98 12.70
C LYS A 81 -5.70 -13.81 13.26
N SER A 82 -5.85 -13.39 14.51
CA SER A 82 -7.16 -13.20 15.15
C SER A 82 -7.82 -11.85 14.88
N ILE A 83 -7.13 -10.93 14.19
CA ILE A 83 -7.63 -9.56 13.91
C ILE A 83 -7.60 -9.23 12.42
N THR A 84 -7.56 -10.24 11.56
CA THR A 84 -7.64 -10.10 10.11
C THR A 84 -8.35 -11.31 9.53
N ASP A 85 -9.12 -11.08 8.47
CA ASP A 85 -9.69 -12.17 7.67
C ASP A 85 -8.68 -12.75 6.68
N CYS A 86 -7.54 -12.08 6.48
CA CYS A 86 -6.51 -12.50 5.53
C CYS A 86 -5.78 -13.76 6.01
N ASN A 87 -5.67 -14.76 5.12
CA ASN A 87 -5.06 -16.05 5.35
C ASN A 87 -4.56 -16.67 4.02
N ASP A 88 -4.27 -17.97 4.00
CA ASP A 88 -3.77 -18.66 2.80
C ASP A 88 -4.80 -18.72 1.65
N GLN A 89 -6.09 -18.53 1.95
CA GLN A 89 -7.19 -18.48 0.98
C GLN A 89 -7.64 -17.05 0.67
N ILE A 90 -7.69 -16.17 1.68
CA ILE A 90 -8.08 -14.75 1.51
C ILE A 90 -6.84 -13.88 1.55
N THR A 91 -6.40 -13.37 0.41
CA THR A 91 -5.15 -12.59 0.36
C THR A 91 -5.40 -11.10 0.66
N PRO A 92 -4.40 -10.36 1.20
CA PRO A 92 -4.48 -8.90 1.30
C PRO A 92 -4.82 -8.23 -0.05
N SER A 93 -4.32 -8.80 -1.16
CA SER A 93 -4.62 -8.30 -2.50
C SER A 93 -6.11 -8.40 -2.85
N GLU A 94 -6.79 -9.48 -2.49
CA GLU A 94 -8.23 -9.64 -2.70
C GLU A 94 -9.03 -8.65 -1.86
N PHE A 95 -8.65 -8.47 -0.59
CA PHE A 95 -9.26 -7.47 0.29
C PHE A 95 -9.17 -6.06 -0.30
N PHE A 96 -7.96 -5.61 -0.69
CA PHE A 96 -7.79 -4.27 -1.26
C PHE A 96 -8.47 -4.11 -2.63
N LYS A 97 -8.49 -5.14 -3.48
CA LYS A 97 -9.29 -5.10 -4.72
C LYS A 97 -10.77 -4.91 -4.43
N ASN A 98 -11.33 -5.67 -3.49
CA ASN A 98 -12.73 -5.54 -3.09
C ASN A 98 -13.03 -4.14 -2.54
N MET A 99 -12.19 -3.64 -1.63
CA MET A 99 -12.33 -2.33 -1.00
C MET A 99 -12.32 -1.20 -2.04
N ILE A 100 -11.32 -1.18 -2.93
CA ILE A 100 -11.19 -0.13 -3.96
C ILE A 100 -12.36 -0.20 -4.94
N SER A 101 -12.74 -1.40 -5.38
CA SER A 101 -13.82 -1.57 -6.36
C SER A 101 -15.15 -1.06 -5.81
N THR A 102 -15.41 -1.34 -4.53
CA THR A 102 -16.59 -0.84 -3.83
C THR A 102 -16.53 0.67 -3.67
N LEU A 103 -15.38 1.22 -3.26
CA LEU A 103 -15.22 2.64 -2.97
C LEU A 103 -15.30 3.52 -4.22
N LEU A 104 -14.67 3.10 -5.33
CA LEU A 104 -14.66 3.83 -6.60
C LEU A 104 -15.84 3.44 -7.51
N ASN A 105 -16.83 2.70 -6.99
CA ASN A 105 -17.97 2.17 -7.75
C ASN A 105 -17.56 1.49 -9.07
N MET A 106 -16.39 0.84 -9.09
CA MET A 106 -15.96 0.04 -10.22
C MET A 106 -16.84 -1.20 -10.26
N ASN A 107 -17.87 -1.16 -11.12
CA ASN A 107 -18.62 -2.34 -11.51
C ASN A 107 -17.67 -3.26 -12.27
N TYR A 108 -16.96 -4.13 -11.57
CA TYR A 108 -16.50 -5.37 -12.20
C TYR A 108 -17.77 -6.10 -12.61
N GLY A 109 -18.03 -6.11 -13.91
CA GLY A 109 -19.10 -6.91 -14.47
C GLY A 109 -19.04 -8.29 -13.85
N LYS A 110 -20.15 -8.70 -13.23
CA LYS A 110 -20.44 -10.11 -13.08
C LYS A 110 -20.52 -10.67 -14.50
N GLU A 111 -19.40 -11.17 -15.03
CA GLU A 111 -19.39 -12.18 -16.07
C GLU A 111 -19.34 -13.56 -15.40
#